data_AF-A0A7J2TAC9-F1
#
_entry.id   AF-A0A7J2TAC9-F1
#
_cell.length_a   1.000
_cell.length_b   1.000
_cell.length_c   1.000
_cell.angle_alpha   90.00
_cell.angle_beta   90.00
_cell.angle_gamma   90.00
#
_symmetry.space_group_name_H-M   'P 1'
#
loop_
_entity.id
_entity.type
_entity.pdbx_description
1 polymer ?
#
loop_
_entity_poly.entity_id
_entity_poly.type
_entity_poly.pdbx_seq_one_letter_code
_entity_poly.pdbx_strand_id
1 'polypeptide(L)'
;MAFINLVKTFGFLIYKRSFKKLKNDYRYLPLPGYATKADGVIARILDDVLSSEGIKTNSFCLKWLKNTCFYGDYREALTRASEVNYFIEKNRVTITFLLSPGAYATIVLRELLHCNPLLYT
;
A
#
# COMPACT_ATOMS: atom_id res chain seq x y z
N MET A 1 -19.54 23.44 -19.47
CA MET A 1 -18.75 22.27 -19.92
C MET A 1 -17.23 22.45 -19.87
N ALA A 2 -16.67 23.66 -20.09
CA ALA A 2 -15.21 23.87 -20.10
C ALA A 2 -14.51 23.63 -18.73
N PHE A 3 -15.14 23.99 -17.61
CA PHE A 3 -14.56 23.88 -16.27
C PHE A 3 -14.33 22.42 -15.82
N ILE A 4 -15.24 21.51 -16.17
CA ILE A 4 -15.13 20.08 -15.85
C ILE A 4 -13.96 19.44 -16.62
N ASN A 5 -13.74 19.84 -17.88
CA ASN A 5 -12.60 19.36 -18.66
C ASN A 5 -11.27 19.92 -18.15
N LEU A 6 -11.24 21.15 -17.63
CA LEU A 6 -10.04 21.73 -17.03
C LEU A 6 -9.64 20.97 -15.75
N VAL A 7 -10.59 20.69 -14.85
CA VAL A 7 -10.33 19.93 -13.61
C VAL A 7 -9.89 18.49 -13.92
N LYS A 8 -10.49 17.83 -14.93
CA LYS A 8 -10.06 16.49 -15.37
C LYS A 8 -8.64 16.50 -15.93
N THR A 9 -8.30 17.51 -16.73
CA THR A 9 -6.97 17.62 -17.35
C THR A 9 -5.90 17.96 -16.32
N PHE A 10 -6.19 18.89 -15.40
CA PHE A 10 -5.29 19.24 -14.29
C PHE A 10 -5.14 18.10 -13.30
N GLY A 11 -6.25 17.46 -12.91
CA GLY A 11 -6.23 16.28 -12.03
C GLY A 11 -5.41 15.15 -12.64
N PHE A 12 -5.54 14.91 -13.95
CA PHE A 12 -4.76 13.91 -14.67
C PHE A 12 -3.26 14.26 -14.76
N LEU A 13 -2.90 15.54 -14.95
CA LEU A 13 -1.51 16.01 -14.96
C LEU A 13 -0.86 15.90 -13.58
N ILE A 14 -1.57 16.33 -12.53
CA ILE A 14 -1.13 16.19 -11.13
C ILE A 14 -0.96 14.71 -10.80
N TYR A 15 -1.94 13.88 -11.15
CA TYR A 15 -1.88 12.43 -10.98
C TYR A 15 -0.65 11.84 -11.67
N LYS A 16 -0.43 12.13 -12.96
CA LYS A 16 0.76 11.65 -13.71
C LYS A 16 2.08 12.06 -13.07
N ARG A 17 2.19 13.31 -12.60
CA ARG A 17 3.42 13.83 -11.98
C ARG A 17 3.69 13.18 -10.63
N SER A 18 2.65 13.02 -9.80
CA SER A 18 2.74 12.32 -8.52
C SER A 18 3.09 10.85 -8.71
N PHE A 19 2.46 10.16 -9.67
CA PHE A 19 2.75 8.76 -9.98
C PHE A 19 4.20 8.55 -10.45
N LYS A 20 4.72 9.47 -11.29
CA LYS A 20 6.12 9.42 -11.72
C LYS A 20 7.09 9.59 -10.55
N LYS A 21 6.73 10.40 -9.54
CA LYS A 21 7.54 10.58 -8.33
C LYS A 21 7.53 9.33 -7.45
N LEU A 22 6.37 8.69 -7.28
CA LEU A 22 6.22 7.49 -6.44
C LEU A 22 7.02 6.29 -6.98
N LYS A 23 7.11 6.14 -8.30
CA LYS A 23 7.86 5.03 -8.93
C LYS A 23 9.33 4.92 -8.57
N ASN A 24 9.96 6.07 -8.28
CA ASN A 24 11.38 6.15 -7.95
C ASN A 24 11.62 6.37 -6.46
N ASP A 25 10.56 6.34 -5.64
CA ASP A 25 10.62 6.59 -4.21
C ASP A 25 10.36 5.29 -3.46
N TYR A 26 11.42 4.70 -2.89
CA TYR A 26 11.35 3.45 -2.13
C TYR A 26 10.43 3.51 -0.91
N ARG A 27 9.98 4.70 -0.50
CA ARG A 27 8.94 4.84 0.52
C ARG A 27 7.59 4.32 0.05
N TYR A 28 7.38 4.13 -1.25
CA TYR A 28 6.15 3.62 -1.82
C TYR A 28 6.43 2.39 -2.69
N LEU A 29 5.74 1.30 -2.37
CA LEU A 29 5.85 0.04 -3.11
C LEU A 29 4.58 -0.20 -3.94
N PRO A 30 4.71 -0.86 -5.10
CA PRO A 30 3.57 -1.13 -5.96
C PRO A 30 2.61 -2.14 -5.32
N LEU A 31 1.32 -1.84 -5.37
CA LEU A 31 0.27 -2.83 -5.29
C LEU A 31 0.04 -3.36 -6.72
N PRO A 32 0.38 -4.63 -7.01
CA PRO A 32 0.34 -5.15 -8.37
C PRO A 32 -1.08 -5.23 -8.91
N GLY A 33 -1.20 -4.83 -10.17
CA GLY A 33 -2.42 -4.77 -10.97
C GLY A 33 -2.05 -4.86 -12.46
N TYR A 34 -3.05 -4.86 -13.33
CA TYR A 34 -2.82 -5.15 -14.76
C TYR A 34 -2.01 -4.06 -15.48
N ALA A 35 -1.90 -2.87 -14.89
CA ALA A 35 -1.17 -1.73 -15.44
C ALA A 35 -0.11 -1.17 -14.47
N THR A 36 0.28 -1.94 -13.44
CA THR A 36 1.36 -1.55 -12.52
C THR A 36 2.66 -1.35 -13.27
N LYS A 37 3.41 -0.31 -12.90
CA LYS A 37 4.67 0.06 -13.56
C LYS A 37 5.76 0.37 -12.54
N ALA A 38 6.55 -0.61 -12.16
CA ALA A 38 7.75 -0.37 -11.35
C ALA A 38 8.97 -0.11 -12.24
N ASP A 39 10.00 0.52 -11.69
CA ASP A 39 11.28 0.76 -12.36
C ASP A 39 12.44 0.24 -11.47
N GLY A 40 13.60 -0.01 -12.07
CA GLY A 40 14.83 -0.37 -11.35
C GLY A 40 14.74 -1.67 -10.53
N VAL A 41 15.29 -1.64 -9.31
CA VAL A 41 15.35 -2.81 -8.41
C VAL A 41 13.95 -3.29 -8.01
N ILE A 42 13.00 -2.38 -7.82
CA ILE A 42 11.62 -2.74 -7.45
C ILE A 42 10.93 -3.50 -8.58
N ALA A 43 11.18 -3.14 -9.85
CA ALA A 43 10.64 -3.88 -10.98
C ALA A 43 11.12 -5.33 -10.98
N ARG A 44 12.43 -5.53 -10.78
CA ARG A 44 13.02 -6.88 -10.73
C ARG A 44 12.44 -7.72 -9.59
N ILE A 45 12.38 -7.16 -8.38
CA ILE A 45 11.81 -7.87 -7.21
C ILE A 45 10.33 -8.20 -7.45
N LEU A 46 9.56 -7.26 -8.03
CA LEU A 46 8.16 -7.49 -8.32
C LEU A 46 7.98 -8.63 -9.33
N ASP A 47 8.76 -8.64 -10.40
CA ASP A 47 8.72 -9.69 -11.43
C ASP A 47 9.14 -11.04 -10.85
N ASP A 48 10.15 -11.08 -9.98
CA ASP A 48 10.61 -12.30 -9.31
C ASP A 48 9.51 -12.89 -8.41
N VAL A 49 8.85 -12.05 -7.59
CA VAL A 49 7.75 -12.47 -6.70
C VAL A 49 6.53 -12.93 -7.50
N LEU A 50 6.11 -12.19 -8.53
CA LEU A 50 4.98 -12.59 -9.35
C LEU A 50 5.27 -13.91 -10.08
N SER A 51 6.48 -14.07 -10.59
CA SER A 51 6.90 -15.30 -11.29
C SER A 51 6.98 -16.50 -10.35
N SER A 52 7.50 -16.33 -9.12
CA SER A 52 7.57 -17.40 -8.13
C SER A 52 6.19 -17.90 -7.70
N GLU A 53 5.20 -17.02 -7.70
CA GLU A 53 3.79 -17.34 -7.40
C GLU A 53 2.99 -17.79 -8.65
N GLY A 54 3.62 -17.84 -9.83
CA GLY A 54 2.95 -18.19 -11.09
C GLY A 54 1.91 -17.16 -11.55
N ILE A 55 1.99 -15.92 -11.06
CA ILE A 55 1.04 -14.84 -11.35
C ILE A 55 1.52 -14.04 -12.56
N LYS A 56 0.63 -13.81 -13.53
CA LYS A 56 0.86 -12.93 -14.68
C LYS A 56 0.14 -11.60 -14.45
N THR A 57 0.65 -10.52 -15.03
CA THR A 57 0.02 -9.18 -14.93
C THR A 57 -1.43 -9.17 -15.46
N ASN A 58 -1.74 -9.97 -16.47
CA ASN A 58 -3.10 -10.12 -16.98
C ASN A 58 -4.05 -10.85 -16.02
N SER A 59 -3.55 -11.54 -14.99
CA SER A 59 -4.38 -12.16 -13.95
C SER A 59 -5.15 -11.15 -13.11
N PHE A 60 -4.69 -9.89 -13.05
CA PHE A 60 -5.37 -8.80 -12.35
C PHE A 60 -6.56 -8.22 -13.12
N CYS A 61 -6.89 -8.74 -14.31
CA CYS A 61 -8.04 -8.29 -15.10
C CYS A 61 -8.69 -9.45 -15.85
N LEU A 62 -9.83 -9.91 -15.35
CA LEU A 62 -10.67 -10.91 -16.01
C LEU A 62 -11.47 -10.21 -17.11
N LYS A 63 -11.20 -10.56 -18.38
CA LYS A 63 -11.81 -9.91 -19.55
C LYS A 63 -13.35 -9.92 -19.51
N TRP A 64 -13.95 -10.97 -18.95
CA TRP A 64 -15.40 -11.13 -18.81
C TRP A 64 -15.98 -10.46 -17.55
N LEU A 65 -15.14 -10.06 -16.58
CA LEU A 65 -15.52 -9.27 -15.39
C LEU A 65 -14.75 -7.95 -15.37
N LYS A 66 -15.02 -7.06 -16.33
CA LYS A 66 -14.28 -5.79 -16.46
C LYS A 66 -14.27 -4.93 -15.20
N ASN A 67 -15.33 -5.00 -14.39
CA ASN A 67 -15.46 -4.23 -13.15
C ASN A 67 -14.56 -4.75 -12.02
N THR A 68 -13.94 -5.93 -12.17
CA THR A 68 -13.00 -6.48 -11.20
C THR A 68 -11.56 -6.30 -11.63
N CYS A 69 -11.29 -5.59 -12.74
CA CYS A 69 -9.95 -5.31 -13.18
C CYS A 69 -9.28 -4.31 -12.23
N PHE A 70 -8.23 -4.76 -11.55
CA PHE A 70 -7.47 -3.91 -10.67
C PHE A 70 -6.30 -3.27 -11.42
N TYR A 71 -6.34 -1.95 -11.58
CA TYR A 71 -5.33 -1.19 -12.31
C TYR A 71 -3.93 -1.35 -11.71
N GLY A 72 -3.86 -1.48 -10.39
CA GLY A 72 -2.64 -1.32 -9.60
C GLY A 72 -2.63 0.02 -8.90
N ASP A 73 -1.84 0.12 -7.84
CA ASP A 73 -1.67 1.35 -7.07
C ASP A 73 -0.29 1.37 -6.40
N TYR A 74 -0.02 2.36 -5.55
CA TYR A 74 1.16 2.41 -4.70
C TYR A 74 0.74 2.59 -3.25
N ARG A 75 1.48 1.93 -2.36
CA ARG A 75 1.26 2.02 -0.92
C ARG A 75 2.56 2.38 -0.23
N GLU A 76 2.46 3.20 0.80
CA GLU A 76 3.62 3.50 1.64
C GLU A 76 4.15 2.21 2.27
N ALA A 77 5.45 1.97 2.11
CA ALA A 77 6.13 0.75 2.52
C ALA A 77 6.28 0.67 4.04
N LEU A 78 6.38 1.84 4.69
CA LEU A 78 6.56 1.98 6.12
C LEU A 78 5.38 2.76 6.70
N THR A 79 4.84 2.27 7.80
CA THR A 79 3.87 3.01 8.61
C THR A 79 4.57 3.48 9.88
N ARG A 80 4.36 4.73 10.25
CA ARG A 80 4.84 5.29 11.52
C ARG A 80 3.67 5.53 12.45
N ALA A 81 3.73 4.94 13.64
CA ALA A 81 2.86 5.32 14.74
C ALA A 81 3.34 6.66 15.32
N SER A 82 2.42 7.63 15.47
CA SER A 82 2.70 8.92 16.10
C SER A 82 2.00 9.02 17.45
N GLU A 83 2.45 9.96 18.29
CA GLU A 83 1.84 10.25 19.61
C GLU A 83 1.74 9.00 20.50
N VAL A 84 2.78 8.17 20.47
CA VAL A 84 2.84 6.92 21.22
C VAL A 84 2.94 7.23 22.71
N ASN A 85 1.95 6.79 23.46
CA ASN A 85 1.90 6.83 24.92
C ASN A 85 1.62 5.44 25.45
N TYR A 86 2.21 5.09 26.59
CA TYR A 86 1.94 3.82 27.25
C TYR A 86 1.84 3.97 28.76
N PHE A 87 1.09 3.07 29.37
CA PHE A 87 0.90 3.00 30.80
C PHE A 87 0.86 1.53 31.25
N ILE A 88 1.57 1.22 32.32
CA ILE A 88 1.75 -0.15 32.82
C ILE A 88 1.09 -0.25 34.20
N GLU A 89 0.18 -1.19 34.35
CA GLU A 89 -0.52 -1.47 35.61
C GLU A 89 -0.53 -2.97 35.90
N LYS A 90 0.22 -3.37 36.94
CA LYS A 90 0.38 -4.79 37.35
C LYS A 90 0.78 -5.68 36.17
N ASN A 91 -0.18 -6.37 35.57
CA ASN A 91 0.01 -7.32 34.46
C ASN A 91 -0.66 -6.84 33.16
N ARG A 92 -0.91 -5.54 33.02
CA ARG A 92 -1.54 -4.94 31.84
C ARG A 92 -0.72 -3.78 31.33
N VAL A 93 -0.69 -3.64 30.01
CA VAL A 93 -0.11 -2.49 29.31
C VAL A 93 -1.20 -1.88 28.45
N THR A 94 -1.46 -0.58 28.65
CA THR A 94 -2.33 0.22 27.79
C THR A 94 -1.44 1.07 26.90
N ILE A 95 -1.65 1.01 25.58
CA ILE A 95 -0.87 1.77 24.59
C ILE A 95 -1.83 2.58 23.73
N THR A 96 -1.54 3.86 23.57
CA THR A 96 -2.27 4.79 22.69
C THR A 96 -1.33 5.29 21.61
N PHE A 97 -1.77 5.29 20.36
CA PHE A 97 -1.00 5.81 19.22
C PHE A 97 -1.95 6.20 18.09
N LEU A 98 -1.47 7.06 17.18
CA LEU A 98 -2.17 7.45 15.96
C LEU A 98 -1.54 6.80 14.72
N LEU A 99 -2.37 6.49 13.73
CA LEU A 99 -2.00 5.87 12.47
C LEU A 99 -2.56 6.65 11.27
N SER A 100 -1.83 6.58 10.15
CA SER A 100 -2.31 7.10 8.87
C SER A 100 -3.52 6.31 8.36
N PRO A 101 -4.41 6.94 7.56
CA PRO A 101 -5.53 6.24 6.94
C PRO A 101 -5.08 5.01 6.15
N GLY A 102 -5.77 3.88 6.35
CA GLY A 102 -5.46 2.61 5.69
C GLY A 102 -4.41 1.75 6.41
N ALA A 103 -3.74 2.25 7.45
CA ALA A 103 -2.92 1.43 8.33
C ALA A 103 -3.77 0.68 9.37
N TYR A 104 -3.24 -0.45 9.87
CA TYR A 104 -3.92 -1.30 10.83
C TYR A 104 -3.19 -1.29 12.17
N ALA A 105 -3.93 -1.15 13.28
CA ALA A 105 -3.36 -1.20 14.63
C ALA A 105 -2.62 -2.51 14.92
N THR A 106 -3.07 -3.61 14.33
CA THR A 106 -2.44 -4.92 14.45
C THR A 106 -1.02 -4.97 13.91
N ILE A 107 -0.65 -4.12 12.94
CA ILE A 107 0.74 -4.03 12.46
C ILE A 107 1.64 -3.49 13.58
N VAL A 108 1.19 -2.48 14.33
CA VAL A 108 1.92 -1.96 15.48
C VAL A 108 2.02 -3.01 16.58
N LEU A 109 0.90 -3.68 16.91
CA LEU A 109 0.90 -4.72 17.94
C LEU A 109 1.79 -5.90 17.57
N ARG A 110 1.83 -6.30 16.30
CA ARG A 110 2.74 -7.36 15.80
C ARG A 110 4.20 -7.01 16.06
N GLU A 111 4.59 -5.77 15.79
CA GLU A 111 5.98 -5.32 16.01
C GLU A 111 6.32 -5.14 17.50
N LEU A 112 5.34 -4.92 18.37
CA LEU A 112 5.58 -4.81 19.82
C LEU A 112 5.61 -6.17 20.52
N LEU A 113 4.73 -7.09 20.11
CA LEU A 113 4.51 -8.36 20.80
C LEU A 113 5.30 -9.51 20.19
N HIS A 114 5.69 -9.41 18.91
CA HIS A 114 6.38 -10.46 18.15
C HIS A 114 5.71 -11.85 18.26
N CYS A 115 4.39 -11.88 18.45
CA CYS A 115 3.64 -13.10 18.69
C CYS A 115 2.82 -13.52 17.46
N ASN A 116 2.25 -14.72 17.53
CA ASN A 116 1.29 -15.16 16.53
C ASN A 116 0.01 -14.30 16.64
N PRO A 117 -0.42 -13.62 15.56
CA PRO A 117 -1.58 -12.74 15.59
C PRO A 117 -2.91 -13.46 15.82
N LEU A 118 -2.94 -14.80 15.84
CA LEU A 118 -4.13 -15.59 16.19
C LEU A 118 -4.11 -16.10 17.64
N LEU A 119 -3.00 -15.89 18.37
CA LEU A 119 -2.80 -16.36 19.74
C LEU A 119 -2.60 -15.18 20.70
N TYR A 120 -3.45 -14.16 20.61
CA TYR A 120 -3.52 -13.10 21.64
C TYR A 120 -4.23 -13.65 22.89
N THR A 121 -3.57 -14.56 23.60
CA THR A 121 -4.00 -15.10 24.90
C THR A 121 -3.06 -14.66 26.00
#